data_AF-A0A962THV2-F1
#
_entry.id   AF-A0A962THV2-F1
#
_cell.length_a   1.000
_cell.length_b   1.000
_cell.length_c   1.000
_cell.angle_alpha   90.00
_cell.angle_beta   90.00
_cell.angle_gamma   90.00
#
_symmetry.space_group_name_H-M   'P 1'
#
loop_
_entity.id
_entity.type
_entity.pdbx_description
1 polymer ?
#
loop_
_entity_poly.entity_id
_entity_poly.type
_entity_poly.pdbx_seq_one_letter_code
_entity_poly.pdbx_strand_id
1 'polypeptide(L)'
;MRSQLRSELSRARRRRNRSPWLLGGLTVAIMIVSYLMYEPKAPPSAISKGAELTCTVKSVYDGDTLTARCPPGEVKVRMFGIDTPEMGQKPWGDSAKQALRNMLAGHDAVQLRVMDQDRYGRTVAQVVVGKRDVGLELVRQGQAVMYEQYNDSPVYRQAQSEAKRARRGIWEKPGSQQDPAAWRRLNPR
;
A
#
# COMPACT_ATOMS: atom_id res chain seq x y z
N MET A 1 90.81 -26.01 -5.41
CA MET A 1 91.36 -26.03 -4.05
C MET A 1 90.35 -25.38 -3.13
N ARG A 2 89.73 -26.20 -2.26
CA ARG A 2 88.92 -25.79 -1.09
C ARG A 2 87.63 -25.01 -1.43
N SER A 3 86.50 -25.21 -0.79
CA SER A 3 86.10 -26.15 0.24
C SER A 3 84.61 -25.87 0.44
N GLN A 4 83.84 -26.93 0.61
CA GLN A 4 82.70 -26.96 1.50
C GLN A 4 82.77 -25.86 2.57
N LEU A 5 81.87 -24.89 2.53
CA LEU A 5 81.36 -24.19 3.73
C LEU A 5 80.23 -23.27 3.30
N ARG A 6 79.08 -23.46 3.94
CA ARG A 6 77.79 -22.75 3.77
C ARG A 6 76.74 -23.47 2.92
N SER A 7 76.67 -24.79 3.04
CA SER A 7 75.39 -25.39 3.46
C SER A 7 74.99 -24.78 4.81
N GLU A 8 73.70 -24.57 5.07
CA GLU A 8 73.09 -24.19 6.38
C GLU A 8 72.58 -22.75 6.60
N LEU A 9 72.20 -21.93 5.61
CA LEU A 9 71.38 -20.73 5.92
C LEU A 9 70.28 -20.39 4.89
N SER A 10 69.66 -21.40 4.29
CA SER A 10 68.43 -21.19 3.49
C SER A 10 67.28 -22.08 3.93
N ARG A 11 66.98 -22.11 5.25
CA ARG A 11 65.60 -22.41 5.70
C ARG A 11 64.72 -21.17 5.49
N ALA A 12 64.58 -20.78 4.23
CA ALA A 12 63.59 -19.80 3.81
C ALA A 12 62.21 -20.47 3.85
N ARG A 13 61.56 -20.28 5.01
CA ARG A 13 60.11 -20.25 5.26
C ARG A 13 59.28 -20.43 3.98
N ARG A 14 58.77 -21.66 3.77
CA ARG A 14 57.81 -22.00 2.70
C ARG A 14 56.49 -21.22 2.92
N ARG A 15 56.41 -19.97 2.45
CA ARG A 15 55.15 -19.25 2.31
C ARG A 15 54.46 -19.79 1.06
N ARG A 16 53.44 -20.63 1.27
CA ARG A 16 52.55 -21.13 0.22
C ARG A 16 51.74 -19.94 -0.33
N ASN A 17 52.20 -19.36 -1.43
CA ASN A 17 51.44 -18.38 -2.21
C ASN A 17 50.18 -19.07 -2.72
N ARG A 18 49.02 -18.77 -2.13
CA ARG A 18 47.73 -19.11 -2.73
C ARG A 18 47.50 -18.16 -3.89
N SER A 19 47.37 -18.72 -5.09
CA SER A 19 47.10 -18.00 -6.34
C SER A 19 45.81 -17.16 -6.18
N PRO A 20 45.86 -15.82 -6.40
CA PRO A 20 44.67 -14.97 -6.34
C PRO A 20 43.61 -15.31 -7.40
N TRP A 21 43.98 -16.06 -8.44
CA TRP A 21 43.08 -16.47 -9.53
C TRP A 21 42.03 -17.50 -9.10
N LEU A 22 42.31 -18.32 -8.08
CA LEU A 22 41.34 -19.32 -7.58
C LEU A 22 40.20 -18.68 -6.78
N LEU A 23 40.42 -17.50 -6.18
CA LEU A 23 39.40 -16.76 -5.44
C LEU A 23 38.50 -15.93 -6.38
N GLY A 24 39.05 -15.37 -7.46
CA GLY A 24 38.29 -14.60 -8.46
C GLY A 24 37.34 -15.45 -9.31
N GLY A 25 37.71 -16.69 -9.63
CA GLY A 25 36.82 -17.59 -10.39
C GLY A 25 35.57 -18.01 -9.61
N LEU A 26 35.70 -18.19 -8.30
CA LEU A 26 34.59 -18.60 -7.42
C LEU A 26 33.55 -17.49 -7.26
N THR A 27 33.97 -16.23 -7.18
CA THR A 27 33.04 -15.09 -7.05
C THR A 27 32.24 -14.85 -8.32
N VAL A 28 32.85 -15.00 -9.50
CA VAL A 28 32.16 -14.92 -10.79
C VAL A 28 31.14 -16.05 -10.92
N ALA A 29 31.50 -17.28 -10.54
CA ALA A 29 30.55 -18.40 -10.54
C ALA A 29 29.38 -18.18 -9.58
N ILE A 30 29.61 -17.64 -8.37
CA ILE A 30 28.55 -17.29 -7.42
C ILE A 30 27.64 -16.20 -7.97
N MET A 31 28.17 -15.17 -8.63
CA MET A 31 27.34 -14.12 -9.23
C MET A 31 26.51 -14.67 -10.40
N ILE A 32 27.07 -15.55 -11.23
CA ILE A 32 26.33 -16.20 -12.31
C ILE A 32 25.23 -17.11 -11.75
N VAL A 33 25.55 -17.95 -10.76
CA VAL A 33 24.54 -18.81 -10.11
C VAL A 33 23.48 -17.96 -9.41
N SER A 34 23.86 -16.88 -8.72
CA SER A 34 22.92 -15.94 -8.09
C SER A 34 22.01 -15.28 -9.12
N TYR A 35 22.55 -14.89 -10.28
CA TYR A 35 21.80 -14.30 -11.38
C TYR A 35 20.87 -15.32 -12.05
N LEU A 36 21.34 -16.56 -12.25
CA LEU A 36 20.53 -17.65 -12.81
C LEU A 36 19.46 -18.14 -11.83
N MET A 37 19.69 -18.02 -10.53
CA MET A 37 18.74 -18.33 -9.45
C MET A 37 17.88 -17.12 -9.05
N TYR A 38 18.11 -15.96 -9.67
CA TYR A 38 17.27 -14.79 -9.46
C TYR A 38 15.98 -14.99 -10.26
N GLU A 39 14.99 -15.62 -9.63
CA GLU A 39 13.63 -15.57 -10.14
C GLU A 39 13.14 -14.11 -10.02
N PRO A 40 12.84 -13.42 -11.14
CA PRO A 40 12.26 -12.10 -11.05
C PRO A 40 10.93 -12.23 -10.32
N LYS A 41 10.81 -11.61 -9.14
CA LYS A 41 9.50 -11.46 -8.48
C LYS A 41 8.61 -10.76 -9.48
N ALA A 42 7.63 -11.48 -10.02
CA ALA A 42 6.64 -10.89 -10.89
C ALA A 42 6.10 -9.63 -10.19
N PRO A 43 6.01 -8.48 -10.88
CA PRO A 43 5.32 -7.34 -10.31
C PRO A 43 3.96 -7.85 -9.83
N PRO A 44 3.49 -7.45 -8.63
CA PRO A 44 2.18 -7.87 -8.16
C PRO A 44 1.20 -7.64 -9.29
N SER A 45 0.57 -8.73 -9.74
CA SER A 45 -0.21 -8.77 -10.97
C SER A 45 -1.16 -7.59 -10.95
N ALA A 46 -0.98 -6.64 -11.88
CA ALA A 46 -1.83 -5.45 -11.92
C ALA A 46 -3.27 -5.96 -12.10
N ILE A 47 -4.09 -5.79 -11.07
CA ILE A 47 -5.48 -6.21 -11.14
C ILE A 47 -6.14 -5.36 -12.22
N SER A 48 -6.74 -6.01 -13.21
CA SER A 48 -7.34 -5.32 -14.33
C SER A 48 -8.49 -4.41 -13.87
N LYS A 49 -8.60 -3.26 -14.52
CA LYS A 49 -9.78 -2.39 -14.40
C LYS A 49 -11.04 -3.18 -14.77
N GLY A 50 -12.10 -3.00 -14.00
CA GLY A 50 -13.36 -3.72 -14.13
C GLY A 50 -13.38 -5.09 -13.45
N ALA A 51 -12.27 -5.56 -12.88
CA ALA A 51 -12.28 -6.81 -12.12
C ALA A 51 -13.17 -6.68 -10.87
N GLU A 52 -13.92 -7.73 -10.59
CA GLU A 52 -14.62 -7.91 -9.31
C GLU A 52 -13.91 -9.00 -8.51
N LEU A 53 -13.46 -8.65 -7.31
CA LEU A 53 -12.72 -9.57 -6.44
C LEU A 53 -13.47 -9.78 -5.14
N THR A 54 -13.60 -11.03 -4.72
CA THR A 54 -14.03 -11.36 -3.35
C THR A 54 -12.79 -11.46 -2.47
N CYS A 55 -12.75 -10.66 -1.41
CA CYS A 55 -11.57 -10.49 -0.58
C CYS A 55 -11.90 -10.51 0.90
N THR A 56 -10.93 -10.84 1.75
CA THR A 56 -11.05 -10.70 3.20
C THR A 56 -10.22 -9.51 3.66
N VAL A 57 -10.83 -8.61 4.45
CA VAL A 57 -10.13 -7.43 4.99
C VAL A 57 -9.09 -7.86 6.02
N LYS A 58 -7.86 -7.36 5.87
CA LYS A 58 -6.73 -7.64 6.78
C LYS A 58 -6.51 -6.50 7.77
N SER A 59 -6.58 -5.26 7.30
CA SER A 59 -6.35 -4.07 8.13
C SER A 59 -6.98 -2.82 7.50
N VAL A 60 -7.31 -1.84 8.36
CA VAL A 60 -7.80 -0.51 7.97
C VAL A 60 -6.78 0.53 8.43
N TYR A 61 -6.24 1.32 7.49
CA TYR A 61 -5.21 2.32 7.78
C TYR A 61 -5.81 3.65 8.23
N ASP A 62 -6.76 4.18 7.46
CA ASP A 62 -7.47 5.44 7.68
C ASP A 62 -8.94 5.31 7.22
N GLY A 63 -9.63 6.42 6.95
CA GLY A 63 -11.05 6.44 6.59
C GLY A 63 -11.39 5.90 5.20
N ASP A 64 -10.42 5.77 4.29
CA ASP A 64 -10.65 5.32 2.91
C ASP A 64 -9.59 4.33 2.38
N THR A 65 -8.60 3.95 3.19
CA THR A 65 -7.53 3.03 2.80
C THR A 65 -7.51 1.77 3.68
N LEU A 66 -7.48 0.60 3.03
CA LEU A 66 -7.42 -0.71 3.68
C LEU A 66 -6.47 -1.68 2.95
N THR A 67 -6.03 -2.74 3.64
CA THR A 67 -5.43 -3.93 2.99
C THR A 67 -6.43 -5.06 3.01
N ALA A 68 -6.58 -5.74 1.88
CA ALA A 68 -7.37 -6.96 1.76
C ALA A 68 -6.55 -8.10 1.18
N ARG A 69 -6.90 -9.33 1.52
CA ARG A 69 -6.42 -10.55 0.86
C ARG A 69 -7.42 -10.92 -0.22
N CYS A 70 -7.00 -10.84 -1.47
CA CYS A 70 -7.78 -11.20 -2.65
C CYS A 70 -7.05 -12.29 -3.45
N PRO A 71 -7.69 -12.94 -4.44
CA PRO A 71 -6.94 -13.61 -5.50
C PRO A 71 -6.23 -12.55 -6.37
N PRO A 72 -4.91 -12.65 -6.66
CA PRO A 72 -3.98 -13.71 -6.25
C PRO A 72 -3.22 -13.45 -4.93
N GLY A 73 -3.32 -12.26 -4.32
CA GLY A 73 -2.58 -11.94 -3.11
C GLY A 73 -3.12 -10.76 -2.29
N GLU A 74 -2.26 -10.19 -1.46
CA GLU A 74 -2.62 -8.99 -0.69
C GLU A 74 -2.61 -7.75 -1.58
N VAL A 75 -3.61 -6.90 -1.38
CA VAL A 75 -3.81 -5.67 -2.15
C VAL A 75 -4.06 -4.52 -1.19
N LYS A 76 -3.40 -3.39 -1.46
CA LYS A 76 -3.72 -2.12 -0.80
C LYS A 76 -4.81 -1.44 -1.62
N VAL A 77 -5.91 -1.10 -0.96
CA VAL A 77 -7.10 -0.53 -1.59
C VAL A 77 -7.25 0.91 -1.15
N ARG A 78 -7.41 1.83 -2.11
CA ARG A 78 -7.95 3.18 -1.89
C ARG A 78 -9.40 3.18 -2.36
N MET A 79 -10.32 3.59 -1.50
CA MET A 79 -11.73 3.60 -1.83
C MET A 79 -12.00 4.59 -2.98
N PHE A 80 -12.76 4.15 -3.98
CA PHE A 80 -13.06 4.96 -5.14
C PHE A 80 -14.01 6.13 -4.79
N GLY A 81 -13.75 7.30 -5.38
CA GLY A 81 -14.75 8.36 -5.47
C GLY A 81 -15.05 9.13 -4.18
N ILE A 82 -14.29 8.91 -3.11
CA ILE A 82 -14.42 9.63 -1.83
C ILE A 82 -13.08 10.12 -1.33
N ASP A 83 -13.09 11.08 -0.42
CA ASP A 83 -11.91 11.51 0.33
C ASP A 83 -12.27 11.68 1.81
N THR A 84 -11.47 11.10 2.70
CA THR A 84 -11.71 11.18 4.15
C THR A 84 -10.78 12.16 4.83
N PRO A 85 -11.18 12.72 5.98
CA PRO A 85 -10.28 13.50 6.83
C PRO A 85 -8.99 12.74 7.12
N GLU A 86 -7.86 13.41 6.99
CA GLU A 86 -6.56 12.81 7.28
C GLU A 86 -6.47 12.44 8.77
N MET A 87 -5.66 11.44 9.13
CA MET A 87 -5.52 11.02 10.54
C MET A 87 -5.06 12.14 11.49
N GLY A 88 -4.34 13.14 10.98
CA GLY A 88 -3.94 14.33 11.75
C GLY A 88 -5.08 15.33 12.00
N GLN A 89 -6.18 15.23 11.24
CA GLN A 89 -7.33 16.10 11.33
C GLN A 89 -8.28 15.61 12.43
N LYS A 90 -7.94 15.92 13.68
CA LYS A 90 -8.67 15.45 14.86
C LYS A 90 -9.95 16.25 15.13
N PRO A 91 -11.06 15.60 15.52
CA PRO A 91 -11.22 14.14 15.73
C PRO A 91 -11.67 13.37 14.47
N TRP A 92 -11.86 14.05 13.35
CA TRP A 92 -12.58 13.52 12.19
C TRP A 92 -11.87 12.37 11.48
N GLY A 93 -10.53 12.37 11.42
CA GLY A 93 -9.78 11.24 10.84
C GLY A 93 -9.99 9.94 11.61
N ASP A 94 -9.95 10.01 12.95
CA ASP A 94 -10.23 8.86 13.81
C ASP A 94 -11.69 8.39 13.69
N SER A 95 -12.62 9.34 13.59
CA SER A 95 -14.05 9.04 13.39
C SER A 95 -14.30 8.30 12.07
N ALA A 96 -13.69 8.76 10.97
CA ALA A 96 -13.84 8.15 9.65
C ALA A 96 -13.26 6.73 9.63
N LYS A 97 -12.06 6.54 10.20
CA LYS A 97 -11.44 5.22 10.35
C LYS A 97 -12.32 4.27 11.17
N GLN A 98 -12.88 4.74 12.29
CA GLN A 98 -13.73 3.90 13.13
C GLN A 98 -15.04 3.55 12.41
N ALA A 99 -15.64 4.49 11.67
CA ALA A 99 -16.83 4.23 10.86
C ALA A 99 -16.56 3.14 9.82
N LEU A 100 -15.44 3.23 9.08
CA LEU A 100 -15.04 2.21 8.13
C LEU A 100 -14.86 0.84 8.81
N ARG A 101 -14.15 0.78 9.95
CA ARG A 101 -13.98 -0.48 10.70
C ARG A 101 -15.32 -1.09 11.12
N ASN A 102 -16.26 -0.28 11.59
CA ASN A 102 -17.57 -0.75 12.02
C ASN A 102 -18.40 -1.30 10.85
N MET A 103 -18.32 -0.68 9.66
CA MET A 103 -19.03 -1.17 8.47
C MET A 103 -18.46 -2.48 7.93
N LEU A 104 -17.18 -2.74 8.17
CA LEU A 104 -16.48 -3.97 7.77
C LEU A 104 -16.55 -5.06 8.83
N ALA A 105 -16.83 -4.71 10.09
CA ALA A 105 -16.88 -5.66 11.20
C ALA A 105 -17.99 -6.70 11.02
N GLY A 106 -17.69 -7.96 11.35
CA GLY A 106 -18.65 -9.07 11.24
C GLY A 106 -18.90 -9.57 9.81
N HIS A 107 -18.09 -9.11 8.84
CA HIS A 107 -18.17 -9.57 7.45
C HIS A 107 -16.91 -10.36 7.07
N ASP A 108 -17.08 -11.63 6.74
CA ASP A 108 -15.97 -12.53 6.36
C ASP A 108 -15.35 -12.16 5.00
N ALA A 109 -16.13 -11.50 4.15
CA ALA A 109 -15.72 -11.09 2.81
C ALA A 109 -16.31 -9.74 2.40
N VAL A 110 -15.57 -9.04 1.54
CA VAL A 110 -15.95 -7.83 0.82
C VAL A 110 -15.78 -8.06 -0.67
N GLN A 111 -16.60 -7.39 -1.48
CA GLN A 111 -16.41 -7.33 -2.92
C GLN A 111 -15.68 -6.03 -3.28
N LEU A 112 -14.60 -6.13 -4.04
CA LEU A 112 -13.89 -5.00 -4.62
C LEU A 112 -14.24 -4.90 -6.09
N ARG A 113 -14.82 -3.78 -6.52
CA ARG A 113 -14.99 -3.45 -7.94
C ARG A 113 -13.88 -2.50 -8.36
N VAL A 114 -12.93 -3.01 -9.12
CA VAL A 114 -11.69 -2.30 -9.44
C VAL A 114 -11.95 -1.25 -10.51
N MET A 115 -11.64 0.00 -10.19
CA MET A 115 -11.85 1.15 -11.07
C MET A 115 -10.56 1.63 -11.71
N ASP A 116 -9.45 1.55 -10.97
CA ASP A 116 -8.15 2.03 -11.44
C ASP A 116 -7.00 1.50 -10.55
N GLN A 117 -5.78 1.91 -10.88
CA GLN A 117 -4.62 1.85 -10.01
C GLN A 117 -4.02 3.25 -9.86
N ASP A 118 -3.77 3.69 -8.63
CA ASP A 118 -3.18 5.01 -8.42
C ASP A 118 -1.66 5.03 -8.61
N ARG A 119 -1.09 6.24 -8.69
CA ARG A 119 0.36 6.47 -8.81
C ARG A 119 1.22 5.89 -7.68
N TYR A 120 0.61 5.49 -6.56
CA TYR A 120 1.29 4.87 -5.42
C TYR A 120 1.18 3.33 -5.45
N GLY A 121 0.59 2.77 -6.51
CA GLY A 121 0.40 1.34 -6.70
C GLY A 121 -0.77 0.75 -5.93
N ARG A 122 -1.65 1.57 -5.33
CA ARG A 122 -2.87 1.08 -4.66
C ARG A 122 -3.95 0.79 -5.71
N THR A 123 -4.69 -0.29 -5.50
CA THR A 123 -5.91 -0.57 -6.26
C THR A 123 -6.98 0.44 -5.85
N VAL A 124 -7.51 1.20 -6.80
CA VAL A 124 -8.65 2.09 -6.57
C VAL A 124 -9.92 1.29 -6.85
N ALA A 125 -10.75 1.09 -5.83
CA ALA A 125 -11.93 0.23 -5.96
C ALA A 125 -13.13 0.74 -5.16
N GLN A 126 -14.33 0.46 -5.65
CA GLN A 126 -15.51 0.49 -4.80
C GLN A 126 -15.46 -0.74 -3.87
N VAL A 127 -15.77 -0.53 -2.59
CA VAL A 127 -15.81 -1.58 -1.57
C VAL A 127 -17.26 -1.87 -1.25
N VAL A 128 -17.69 -3.10 -1.47
CA VAL A 128 -19.08 -3.53 -1.29
C VAL A 128 -19.16 -4.63 -0.23
N VAL A 129 -20.08 -4.47 0.71
CA VAL A 129 -20.38 -5.44 1.76
C VAL A 129 -21.83 -5.90 1.60
N GLY A 130 -22.02 -7.15 1.17
CA GLY A 130 -23.33 -7.65 0.76
C GLY A 130 -23.86 -6.85 -0.44
N LYS A 131 -24.82 -5.94 -0.20
CA LYS A 131 -25.36 -5.01 -1.21
C LYS A 131 -25.02 -3.55 -0.93
N ARG A 132 -24.28 -3.26 0.14
CA ARG A 132 -23.97 -1.89 0.59
C ARG A 132 -22.65 -1.43 -0.01
N ASP A 133 -22.67 -0.30 -0.69
CA ASP A 133 -21.46 0.44 -1.06
C ASP A 133 -20.95 1.20 0.18
N VAL A 134 -19.79 0.78 0.69
CA VAL A 134 -19.19 1.32 1.91
C VAL A 134 -18.79 2.79 1.73
N GLY A 135 -18.34 3.20 0.53
CA GLY A 135 -17.95 4.58 0.28
C GLY A 135 -19.15 5.52 0.29
N LEU A 136 -20.26 5.07 -0.29
CA LEU A 136 -21.52 5.80 -0.24
C LEU A 136 -22.01 5.97 1.19
N GLU A 137 -21.91 4.92 2.02
CA GLU A 137 -22.32 4.98 3.42
C GLU A 137 -21.44 5.92 4.24
N LEU A 138 -20.12 5.97 3.99
CA LEU A 138 -19.23 6.95 4.63
C LEU A 138 -19.63 8.39 4.28
N VAL A 139 -19.95 8.66 3.01
CA VAL A 139 -20.45 9.98 2.58
C VAL A 139 -21.79 10.31 3.24
N ARG A 140 -22.73 9.35 3.26
CA ARG A 140 -24.05 9.50 3.89
C ARG A 140 -23.96 9.81 5.40
N GLN A 141 -22.95 9.29 6.07
CA GLN A 141 -22.66 9.53 7.49
C GLN A 141 -21.83 10.80 7.74
N GLY A 142 -21.40 11.51 6.69
CA GLY A 142 -20.55 12.70 6.82
C GLY A 142 -19.13 12.38 7.27
N GLN A 143 -18.65 11.16 7.03
CA GLN A 143 -17.29 10.70 7.35
C GLN A 143 -16.32 10.88 6.18
N ALA A 144 -16.86 11.15 4.98
CA ALA A 144 -16.11 11.41 3.78
C ALA A 144 -16.77 12.52 2.95
N VAL A 145 -15.98 13.18 2.12
CA VAL A 145 -16.48 14.00 1.01
C VAL A 145 -16.54 13.16 -0.25
N MET A 146 -17.49 13.46 -1.14
CA MET A 146 -17.49 12.94 -2.50
C MET A 146 -16.36 13.61 -3.29
N TYR A 147 -15.54 12.80 -3.95
CA TYR A 147 -14.49 13.31 -4.82
C TYR A 147 -15.01 13.48 -6.24
N GLU A 148 -15.63 14.63 -6.51
CA GLU A 148 -16.37 14.90 -7.76
C GLU A 148 -15.53 14.76 -9.03
N GLN A 149 -14.20 14.92 -8.94
CA GLN A 149 -13.30 14.71 -10.08
C GLN A 149 -13.29 13.26 -10.57
N TYR A 150 -13.53 12.28 -9.69
CA TYR A 150 -13.43 10.85 -9.99
C TYR A 150 -14.77 10.14 -9.94
N ASN A 151 -15.78 10.73 -9.32
CA ASN A 151 -17.10 10.13 -9.15
C ASN A 151 -18.15 11.19 -9.49
N ASP A 152 -18.97 10.91 -10.50
CA ASP A 152 -20.07 11.76 -10.98
C ASP A 152 -21.45 11.23 -10.54
N SER A 153 -21.47 10.17 -9.72
CA SER A 153 -22.70 9.49 -9.30
C SER A 153 -23.70 10.44 -8.63
N PRO A 154 -24.93 10.57 -9.16
CA PRO A 154 -25.99 11.36 -8.54
C PRO A 154 -26.30 10.91 -7.11
N VAL A 155 -26.16 9.61 -6.84
CA VAL A 155 -26.44 9.01 -5.53
C VAL A 155 -25.44 9.49 -4.47
N TYR A 156 -24.15 9.58 -4.82
CA TYR A 156 -23.13 10.14 -3.92
C TYR A 156 -23.35 11.63 -3.68
N ARG A 157 -23.72 12.38 -4.72
CA ARG A 157 -24.00 13.82 -4.62
C ARG A 157 -25.18 14.08 -3.70
N GLN A 158 -26.24 13.30 -3.85
CA GLN A 158 -27.40 13.35 -2.98
C GLN A 158 -27.05 12.99 -1.53
N ALA A 159 -26.32 11.89 -1.30
CA ALA A 159 -25.90 11.49 0.03
C ALA A 159 -25.07 12.57 0.74
N GLN A 160 -24.16 13.23 0.02
CA GLN A 160 -23.38 14.35 0.56
C GLN A 160 -24.27 15.55 0.91
N SER A 161 -25.22 15.90 0.04
CA SER A 161 -26.17 16.99 0.29
C SER A 161 -27.03 16.71 1.52
N GLU A 162 -27.49 15.48 1.69
CA GLU A 162 -28.24 15.03 2.86
C GLU A 162 -27.40 15.09 4.13
N ALA A 163 -26.14 14.63 4.09
CA ALA A 163 -25.22 14.68 5.22
C ALA A 163 -24.92 16.12 5.65
N LYS A 164 -24.74 17.04 4.68
CA LYS A 164 -24.58 18.48 4.90
C LYS A 164 -25.80 19.09 5.58
N ARG A 165 -26.99 18.87 5.03
CA ARG A 165 -28.26 19.40 5.57
C ARG A 165 -28.53 18.88 6.98
N ALA A 166 -28.21 17.62 7.23
CA ALA A 166 -28.36 16.98 8.54
C ALA A 166 -27.19 17.25 9.50
N ARG A 167 -26.17 18.03 9.10
CA ARG A 167 -25.00 18.38 9.91
C ARG A 167 -24.29 17.16 10.52
N ARG A 168 -24.08 16.11 9.73
CA ARG A 168 -23.42 14.86 10.19
C ARG A 168 -21.91 14.93 10.07
N GLY A 169 -21.18 14.32 11.00
CA GLY A 169 -19.73 14.13 10.93
C GLY A 169 -18.97 15.44 10.70
N ILE A 170 -18.19 15.53 9.63
CA ILE A 170 -17.42 16.74 9.27
C ILE A 170 -18.31 17.96 9.01
N TRP A 171 -19.60 17.77 8.77
CA TRP A 171 -20.58 18.83 8.51
C TRP A 171 -21.22 19.41 9.77
N GLU A 172 -20.93 18.87 10.96
CA GLU A 172 -21.51 19.36 12.22
C GLU A 172 -21.20 20.85 12.45
N LYS A 173 -19.97 21.25 12.11
CA LYS A 173 -19.48 22.62 12.21
C LYS A 173 -18.77 23.00 10.91
N PRO A 174 -18.82 24.28 10.49
CA PRO A 174 -17.99 24.76 9.38
C PRO A 174 -16.49 24.67 9.70
N GLY A 175 -15.64 24.44 8.69
CA GLY A 175 -14.19 24.47 8.85
C GLY A 175 -13.43 23.57 7.88
N SER A 176 -12.10 23.52 8.02
CA SER A 176 -11.21 22.77 7.11
C SER A 176 -11.39 21.26 7.15
N GLN A 177 -12.07 20.70 8.15
CA GLN A 177 -12.51 19.29 8.21
C GLN A 177 -13.42 18.87 7.07
N GLN A 178 -14.11 19.83 6.47
CA GLN A 178 -15.05 19.60 5.38
C GLN A 178 -14.36 19.40 4.03
N ASP A 179 -13.07 19.68 3.93
CA ASP A 179 -12.26 19.51 2.71
C ASP A 179 -10.87 18.98 3.09
N PRO A 180 -10.68 17.65 3.06
CA PRO A 180 -9.38 17.03 3.35
C PRO A 180 -8.25 17.56 2.46
N ALA A 181 -8.55 17.93 1.20
CA ALA A 181 -7.55 18.52 0.31
C ALA A 181 -7.14 19.93 0.74
N ALA A 182 -8.07 20.76 1.19
CA ALA A 182 -7.74 22.03 1.83
C ALA A 182 -6.90 21.84 3.09
N TRP A 183 -7.23 20.86 3.93
CA TRP A 183 -6.45 20.56 5.11
C TRP A 183 -4.99 20.20 4.78
N ARG A 184 -4.74 19.36 3.76
CA ARG A 184 -3.38 19.04 3.31
C ARG A 184 -2.60 20.26 2.84
N ARG A 185 -3.26 21.20 2.16
CA ARG A 185 -2.59 22.45 1.72
C ARG A 185 -2.16 23.32 2.90
N LEU A 186 -2.93 23.32 3.99
CA LEU A 186 -2.64 24.08 5.20
C LEU A 186 -1.70 23.34 6.16
N ASN A 187 -1.55 22.02 6.01
CA ASN A 187 -0.75 21.15 6.86
C ASN A 187 0.14 20.23 6.00
N PRO A 188 1.17 20.77 5.32
CA PRO A 188 2.08 19.97 4.52
C PRO A 188 2.85 18.97 5.40
N ARG A 189 3.09 17.78 4.85
CA ARG A 189 3.85 16.69 5.50
C ARG A 189 5.35 16.93 5.46
#